data_AF-J0PPX1-F1
#
_entry.id   AF-J0PPX1-F1
#
_cell.length_a   1.000
_cell.length_b   1.000
_cell.length_c   1.000
_cell.angle_alpha   90.00
_cell.angle_beta   90.00
_cell.angle_gamma   90.00
#
_symmetry.space_group_name_H-M   'P 1'
#
loop_
_entity.id
_entity.type
_entity.pdbx_description
1 polymer ?
#
loop_
_entity_poly.entity_id
_entity_poly.type
_entity_poly.pdbx_seq_one_letter_code
_entity_poly.pdbx_strand_id
1 'polypeptide(L)'
;MNLVGIEGKGESIWLGWFLGTTLQAFIPLAKKRNDNSHIQAWSTYLKHLTKSLEKNGWDGAWYRRGYFDDGTPLGSKINDECQIDTIAQSWSVISQMASPKRQKQAMTSMLEHLYDEKGGLIRLFWPPFDKTTLEPGYIKGYPPGIRENGGQYTHGAIWSILALAEMGESDKAYAFIFYD
;
A
#
# COMPACT_ATOMS: atom_id res chain seq x y z
N MET A 1 0.70 -12.61 4.34
CA MET A 1 0.17 -13.07 3.04
C MET A 1 1.26 -13.85 2.33
N ASN A 2 1.25 -15.18 2.36
CA ASN A 2 2.31 -16.03 1.77
C ASN A 2 1.85 -16.90 0.60
N LEU A 3 0.54 -16.95 0.30
CA LEU A 3 -0.01 -17.76 -0.80
C LEU A 3 -0.47 -16.94 -2.00
N VAL A 4 -0.42 -15.61 -1.93
CA VAL A 4 -0.92 -14.72 -3.00
C VAL A 4 -0.17 -14.92 -4.33
N GLY A 5 1.15 -15.21 -4.26
CA GLY A 5 2.01 -15.39 -5.43
C GLY A 5 2.85 -16.65 -5.36
N ILE A 6 2.31 -17.74 -4.81
CA ILE A 6 3.06 -18.98 -4.59
C ILE A 6 3.51 -19.64 -5.90
N GLU A 7 2.81 -19.38 -7.01
CA GLU A 7 3.20 -19.83 -8.35
C GLU A 7 4.15 -18.86 -9.08
N GLY A 8 4.57 -17.78 -8.41
CA GLY A 8 5.52 -16.79 -8.94
C GLY A 8 4.92 -15.79 -9.94
N LYS A 9 3.59 -15.69 -10.02
CA LYS A 9 2.87 -14.75 -10.90
C LYS A 9 2.13 -13.65 -10.15
N GLY A 10 1.86 -13.86 -8.86
CA GLY A 10 1.22 -12.86 -8.01
C GLY A 10 2.04 -11.57 -7.92
N GLU A 11 1.34 -10.44 -7.86
CA GLU A 11 1.94 -9.10 -7.92
C GLU A 11 1.61 -8.29 -6.67
N SER A 12 2.48 -7.33 -6.31
CA SER A 12 2.27 -6.45 -5.16
C SER A 12 2.41 -4.98 -5.55
N ILE A 13 1.35 -4.21 -5.32
CA ILE A 13 1.36 -2.75 -5.56
C ILE A 13 2.23 -2.04 -4.52
N TRP A 14 2.14 -2.44 -3.25
CA TRP A 14 3.02 -1.93 -2.20
C TRP A 14 4.49 -2.15 -2.52
N LEU A 15 4.88 -3.36 -2.92
CA LEU A 15 6.27 -3.64 -3.28
C LEU A 15 6.71 -2.85 -4.51
N GLY A 16 5.80 -2.60 -5.46
CA GLY A 16 6.05 -1.70 -6.58
C GLY A 16 6.39 -0.27 -6.13
N TRP A 17 5.60 0.31 -5.23
CA TRP A 17 5.92 1.63 -4.65
C TRP A 17 7.26 1.63 -3.92
N PHE A 18 7.51 0.60 -3.11
CA PHE A 18 8.77 0.45 -2.37
C PHE A 18 9.98 0.33 -3.30
N LEU A 19 9.89 -0.47 -4.37
CA LEU A 19 10.94 -0.62 -5.37
C LEU A 19 11.19 0.71 -6.08
N GLY A 20 10.14 1.42 -6.48
CA GLY A 20 10.30 2.72 -7.13
C GLY A 20 10.96 3.76 -6.22
N THR A 21 10.58 3.80 -4.94
CA THR A 21 11.23 4.63 -3.90
C THR A 21 12.73 4.28 -3.79
N THR A 22 13.05 2.98 -3.77
CA THR A 22 14.44 2.50 -3.73
C THR A 22 15.22 2.96 -4.96
N LEU A 23 14.65 2.82 -6.16
CA LEU A 23 15.29 3.25 -7.41
C LEU A 23 15.53 4.77 -7.42
N GLN A 24 14.57 5.57 -6.96
CA GLN A 24 14.72 7.01 -6.81
C GLN A 24 15.88 7.38 -5.89
N ALA A 25 16.08 6.65 -4.79
CA ALA A 25 17.20 6.87 -3.87
C ALA A 25 18.56 6.45 -4.46
N PHE A 26 18.59 5.39 -5.28
CA PHE A 26 19.84 4.85 -5.85
C PHE A 26 20.30 5.58 -7.12
N ILE A 27 19.40 6.12 -7.94
CA ILE A 27 19.76 6.85 -9.18
C ILE A 27 20.74 8.01 -8.91
N PRO A 28 20.55 8.88 -7.89
CA PRO A 28 21.53 9.91 -7.54
C PRO A 28 22.91 9.36 -7.16
N LEU A 29 22.97 8.17 -6.54
CA LEU A 29 24.25 7.52 -6.19
C LEU A 29 24.97 7.02 -7.44
N ALA A 30 24.25 6.42 -8.39
CA ALA A 30 24.80 6.02 -9.69
C ALA A 30 25.33 7.23 -10.48
N LYS A 31 24.59 8.36 -10.48
CA LYS A 31 25.04 9.64 -11.06
C LYS A 31 26.37 10.10 -10.49
N LYS A 32 26.54 10.08 -9.16
CA LYS A 32 27.80 10.46 -8.50
C LYS A 32 28.98 9.57 -8.88
N ARG A 33 28.72 8.33 -9.35
CA ARG A 33 29.74 7.37 -9.77
C ARG A 33 29.97 7.34 -11.28
N ASN A 34 29.27 8.18 -12.05
CA ASN A 34 29.25 8.15 -13.52
C ASN A 34 28.84 6.78 -14.10
N ASP A 35 27.98 6.04 -13.38
CA ASP A 35 27.48 4.74 -13.79
C ASP A 35 26.29 4.88 -14.76
N ASN A 36 26.61 5.25 -15.99
CA ASN A 36 25.61 5.59 -17.01
C ASN A 36 24.67 4.43 -17.37
N SER A 37 25.12 3.18 -17.26
CA SER A 37 24.29 2.01 -17.58
C SER A 37 23.15 1.87 -16.56
N HIS A 38 23.45 1.94 -15.26
CA HIS A 38 22.43 1.87 -14.22
C HIS A 38 21.52 3.10 -14.20
N ILE A 39 22.06 4.31 -14.44
CA ILE A 39 21.23 5.53 -14.54
C ILE A 39 20.16 5.33 -15.63
N GLN A 40 20.55 4.86 -16.81
CA GLN A 40 19.63 4.66 -17.93
C GLN A 40 18.62 3.55 -17.64
N ALA A 41 19.10 2.38 -17.19
CA ALA A 41 18.26 1.22 -16.91
C ALA A 41 17.22 1.51 -15.82
N TRP A 42 17.65 2.02 -14.67
CA TRP A 42 16.77 2.27 -13.53
C TRP A 42 15.80 3.42 -13.78
N SER A 43 16.24 4.50 -14.45
CA SER A 43 15.33 5.61 -14.78
C SER A 43 14.26 5.18 -15.78
N THR A 44 14.60 4.31 -16.73
CA THR A 44 13.64 3.75 -17.69
C THR A 44 12.65 2.82 -16.99
N TYR A 45 13.16 1.91 -16.16
CA TYR A 45 12.32 0.98 -15.39
C TYR A 45 11.39 1.71 -14.44
N LEU A 46 11.87 2.73 -13.71
CA LEU A 46 11.06 3.54 -12.81
C LEU A 46 9.86 4.18 -13.52
N LYS A 47 10.05 4.73 -14.73
CA LYS A 47 8.96 5.29 -15.54
C LYS A 47 7.92 4.24 -15.90
N HIS A 48 8.36 3.05 -16.32
CA HIS A 48 7.45 1.95 -16.65
C HIS A 48 6.70 1.43 -15.41
N LEU A 49 7.41 1.29 -14.29
CA LEU A 49 6.85 0.87 -13.01
C LEU A 49 5.77 1.85 -12.53
N THR A 50 6.05 3.15 -12.48
CA THR A 50 5.06 4.18 -12.11
C THR A 50 3.82 4.10 -12.98
N LYS A 51 3.99 4.00 -14.31
CA LYS A 51 2.86 3.89 -15.24
C LYS A 51 2.04 2.62 -15.01
N SER A 52 2.69 1.50 -14.73
CA SER A 52 2.01 0.23 -14.44
C SER A 52 1.22 0.31 -13.14
N LEU A 53 1.82 0.84 -12.06
CA LEU A 53 1.16 0.97 -10.76
C LEU A 53 -0.02 1.95 -10.81
N GLU A 54 0.13 3.09 -11.49
CA GLU A 54 -0.96 4.05 -11.69
C GLU A 54 -2.09 3.46 -12.54
N LYS A 55 -1.78 2.65 -13.57
CA LYS A 55 -2.81 2.09 -14.46
C LYS A 55 -3.50 0.88 -13.84
N ASN A 56 -2.70 -0.08 -13.36
CA ASN A 56 -3.16 -1.41 -12.95
C ASN A 56 -3.37 -1.49 -11.44
N GLY A 57 -2.70 -0.66 -10.64
CA GLY A 57 -2.93 -0.60 -9.20
C GLY A 57 -4.21 0.15 -8.82
N TRP A 58 -4.71 1.06 -9.66
CA TRP A 58 -5.86 1.89 -9.30
C TRP A 58 -7.20 1.16 -9.43
N ASP A 59 -8.04 1.23 -8.39
CA ASP A 59 -9.34 0.56 -8.34
C ASP A 59 -10.55 1.52 -8.42
N GLY A 60 -10.29 2.82 -8.55
CA GLY A 60 -11.29 3.88 -8.72
C GLY A 60 -11.26 4.92 -7.61
N ALA A 61 -11.03 4.49 -6.37
CA ALA A 61 -10.94 5.36 -5.20
C ALA A 61 -9.67 5.13 -4.35
N TRP A 62 -9.11 3.92 -4.39
CA TRP A 62 -7.86 3.56 -3.74
C TRP A 62 -7.03 2.63 -4.64
N TYR A 63 -5.82 2.31 -4.21
CA TYR A 63 -4.95 1.33 -4.84
C TYR A 63 -5.20 -0.07 -4.28
N ARG A 64 -5.21 -1.06 -5.19
CA ARG A 64 -5.20 -2.48 -4.87
C ARG A 64 -3.99 -2.83 -4.02
N ARG A 65 -4.12 -3.89 -3.22
CA ARG A 65 -2.99 -4.50 -2.50
C ARG A 65 -2.05 -5.21 -3.47
N GLY A 66 -2.63 -5.89 -4.46
CA GLY A 66 -1.92 -6.74 -5.39
C GLY A 66 -2.86 -7.61 -6.23
N TYR A 67 -2.28 -8.65 -6.83
CA TYR A 67 -2.98 -9.65 -7.64
C TYR A 67 -2.52 -11.05 -7.22
N PHE A 68 -3.45 -11.99 -7.19
CA PHE A 68 -3.14 -13.41 -7.05
C PHE A 68 -2.48 -13.96 -8.33
N ASP A 69 -1.92 -15.17 -8.25
CA ASP A 69 -1.28 -15.85 -9.39
C ASP A 69 -2.21 -16.00 -10.62
N ASP A 70 -3.52 -16.11 -10.40
CA ASP A 70 -4.54 -16.22 -11.44
C ASP A 70 -5.01 -14.86 -12.00
N GLY A 71 -4.46 -13.76 -11.50
CA GLY A 71 -4.85 -12.40 -11.86
C GLY A 71 -6.07 -11.86 -11.10
N THR A 72 -6.63 -12.60 -10.15
CA THR A 72 -7.69 -12.11 -9.27
C THR A 72 -7.15 -10.94 -8.42
N PRO A 73 -7.85 -9.79 -8.34
CA PRO A 73 -7.38 -8.66 -7.55
C PRO A 73 -7.54 -8.91 -6.06
N LEU A 74 -6.61 -8.36 -5.27
CA LEU A 74 -6.62 -8.31 -3.82
C LEU A 74 -6.59 -6.85 -3.36
N GLY A 75 -7.35 -6.48 -2.32
CA GLY A 75 -7.43 -5.08 -1.91
C GLY A 75 -8.32 -4.26 -2.86
N SER A 76 -9.37 -4.87 -3.41
CA SER A 76 -10.26 -4.25 -4.38
C SER A 76 -11.69 -4.13 -3.83
N LYS A 77 -12.42 -3.10 -4.29
CA LYS A 77 -13.85 -2.89 -4.05
C LYS A 77 -14.74 -4.06 -4.48
N ILE A 78 -14.23 -4.96 -5.33
CA ILE A 78 -14.96 -6.16 -5.77
C ILE A 78 -14.74 -7.35 -4.84
N ASN A 79 -13.80 -7.26 -3.88
CA ASN A 79 -13.58 -8.32 -2.91
C ASN A 79 -14.62 -8.20 -1.77
N ASP A 80 -15.08 -9.33 -1.24
CA ASP A 80 -15.99 -9.32 -0.07
C ASP A 80 -15.25 -8.97 1.23
N GLU A 81 -13.97 -9.31 1.31
CA GLU A 81 -13.07 -9.12 2.45
C GLU A 81 -11.73 -8.55 1.97
N CYS A 82 -11.02 -7.82 2.83
CA CYS A 82 -9.79 -7.09 2.49
C CYS A 82 -9.99 -6.20 1.25
N GLN A 83 -11.01 -5.32 1.29
CA GLN A 83 -11.34 -4.41 0.19
C GLN A 83 -10.32 -3.29 0.02
N ILE A 84 -9.73 -2.83 1.11
CA ILE A 84 -8.74 -1.76 1.14
C ILE A 84 -7.71 -2.03 2.24
N ASP A 85 -6.44 -1.75 1.97
CA ASP A 85 -5.35 -1.83 2.95
C ASP A 85 -4.65 -0.48 3.15
N THR A 86 -4.17 -0.26 4.36
CA THR A 86 -3.47 0.97 4.76
C THR A 86 -2.11 1.12 4.09
N ILE A 87 -1.43 0.01 3.81
CA ILE A 87 -0.04 0.03 3.36
C ILE A 87 0.07 0.55 1.93
N ALA A 88 -0.69 0.00 0.97
CA ALA A 88 -0.61 0.44 -0.42
C ALA A 88 -0.98 1.91 -0.59
N GLN A 89 -1.94 2.39 0.21
CA GLN A 89 -2.38 3.78 0.21
C GLN A 89 -1.28 4.71 0.71
N SER A 90 -0.70 4.39 1.87
CA SER A 90 0.38 5.17 2.49
C SER A 90 1.59 5.28 1.57
N TRP A 91 1.98 4.18 0.94
CA TRP A 91 3.15 4.15 0.05
C TRP A 91 2.93 4.84 -1.30
N SER A 92 1.67 5.05 -1.73
CA SER A 92 1.38 5.90 -2.89
C SER A 92 1.82 7.36 -2.65
N VAL A 93 1.75 7.81 -1.39
CA VAL A 93 2.24 9.13 -0.95
C VAL A 93 3.74 9.09 -0.74
N ILE A 94 4.23 8.19 0.12
CA ILE A 94 5.65 8.13 0.53
C ILE A 94 6.58 7.99 -0.68
N SER A 95 6.18 7.22 -1.69
CA SER A 95 6.98 7.04 -2.91
C SER A 95 7.06 8.27 -3.81
N GLN A 96 6.16 9.25 -3.62
CA GLN A 96 6.00 10.43 -4.48
C GLN A 96 5.81 10.10 -5.97
N MET A 97 5.42 8.86 -6.29
CA MET A 97 5.23 8.36 -7.65
C MET A 97 3.80 8.50 -8.15
N ALA A 98 2.82 8.37 -7.24
CA ALA A 98 1.42 8.52 -7.57
C ALA A 98 1.07 9.98 -7.86
N SER A 99 0.02 10.20 -8.65
CA SER A 99 -0.44 11.58 -8.89
C SER A 99 -0.99 12.21 -7.59
N PRO A 100 -0.77 13.52 -7.32
CA PRO A 100 -1.26 14.17 -6.10
C PRO A 100 -2.78 14.03 -5.88
N LYS A 101 -3.55 14.03 -6.98
CA LYS A 101 -5.00 13.80 -6.92
C LYS A 101 -5.33 12.41 -6.36
N ARG A 102 -4.64 11.37 -6.83
CA ARG A 102 -4.88 10.00 -6.37
C ARG A 102 -4.31 9.72 -4.99
N GLN A 103 -3.16 10.32 -4.64
CA GLN A 103 -2.64 10.31 -3.28
C GLN A 103 -3.69 10.80 -2.28
N LYS A 104 -4.25 11.99 -2.54
CA LYS A 104 -5.32 12.57 -1.69
C LYS A 104 -6.54 11.66 -1.62
N GLN A 105 -7.00 11.15 -2.76
CA GLN A 105 -8.18 10.29 -2.80
C GLN A 105 -7.95 8.96 -2.06
N ALA A 106 -6.81 8.31 -2.27
CA ALA A 106 -6.44 7.05 -1.62
C ALA A 106 -6.35 7.20 -0.10
N MET A 107 -5.72 8.28 0.39
CA MET A 107 -5.62 8.53 1.84
C MET A 107 -6.96 8.91 2.46
N THR A 108 -7.83 9.61 1.73
CA THR A 108 -9.19 9.90 2.18
C THR A 108 -9.98 8.59 2.34
N SER A 109 -9.99 7.74 1.31
CA SER A 109 -10.66 6.43 1.39
C SER A 109 -10.06 5.52 2.45
N MET A 110 -8.74 5.56 2.65
CA MET A 110 -8.07 4.84 3.72
C MET A 110 -8.65 5.23 5.09
N LEU A 111 -8.68 6.52 5.41
CA LEU A 111 -9.21 6.99 6.68
C LEU A 111 -10.70 6.69 6.84
N GLU A 112 -11.51 6.89 5.79
CA GLU A 112 -12.95 6.58 5.81
C GLU A 112 -13.26 5.12 6.15
N HIS A 113 -12.41 4.17 5.72
CA HIS A 113 -12.68 2.74 5.86
C HIS A 113 -11.90 2.08 7.00
N LEU A 114 -10.71 2.60 7.33
CA LEU A 114 -9.74 1.90 8.18
C LEU A 114 -9.46 2.63 9.50
N TYR A 115 -9.86 3.89 9.66
CA TYR A 115 -9.83 4.52 10.98
C TYR A 115 -11.04 4.08 11.79
N ASP A 116 -10.78 3.37 12.89
CA ASP A 116 -11.77 3.02 13.89
C ASP A 116 -11.74 4.06 15.01
N GLU A 117 -12.63 5.05 14.91
CA GLU A 117 -12.73 6.13 15.90
C GLU A 117 -13.09 5.62 17.30
N LYS A 118 -13.89 4.55 17.39
CA LYS A 118 -14.29 3.98 18.69
C LYS A 118 -13.16 3.21 19.34
N GLY A 119 -12.43 2.43 18.56
CA GLY A 119 -11.27 1.66 19.00
C GLY A 119 -9.98 2.47 19.11
N GLY A 120 -10.02 3.70 18.58
CA GLY A 120 -8.90 4.60 18.50
C GLY A 120 -7.70 4.06 17.71
N LEU A 121 -7.96 3.38 16.60
CA LEU A 121 -6.94 2.62 15.88
C LEU A 121 -7.05 2.74 14.36
N ILE A 122 -5.95 2.49 13.66
CA ILE A 122 -5.91 2.37 12.20
C ILE A 122 -5.73 0.89 11.85
N ARG A 123 -6.77 0.31 11.24
CA ARG A 123 -6.80 -1.10 10.81
C ARG A 123 -5.83 -1.32 9.67
N LEU A 124 -5.24 -2.52 9.59
CA LEU A 124 -4.35 -2.86 8.49
C LEU A 124 -5.10 -2.99 7.15
N PHE A 125 -6.28 -3.61 7.18
CA PHE A 125 -7.24 -3.68 6.08
C PHE A 125 -8.64 -3.97 6.61
N TRP A 126 -9.65 -3.79 5.77
CA TRP A 126 -11.05 -4.08 6.13
C TRP A 126 -11.88 -4.45 4.90
N PRO A 127 -12.92 -5.31 5.03
CA PRO A 127 -13.20 -6.21 6.17
C PRO A 127 -12.07 -7.22 6.44
N PRO A 128 -11.98 -7.83 7.64
CA PRO A 128 -11.02 -8.89 7.90
C PRO A 128 -11.39 -10.14 7.09
N PHE A 129 -10.42 -11.03 6.88
CA PHE A 129 -10.71 -12.34 6.30
C PHE A 129 -11.45 -13.25 7.28
N ASP A 130 -12.50 -13.92 6.81
CA ASP A 130 -13.28 -14.90 7.56
C ASP A 130 -13.78 -16.02 6.62
N LYS A 131 -14.66 -15.66 5.68
CA LYS A 131 -15.41 -16.62 4.85
C LYS A 131 -15.11 -16.53 3.36
N THR A 132 -14.23 -15.61 2.95
CA THR A 132 -13.84 -15.50 1.54
C THR A 132 -13.30 -16.83 0.99
N THR A 133 -13.50 -17.07 -0.30
CA THR A 133 -12.82 -18.15 -1.04
C THR A 133 -11.39 -17.81 -1.42
N LEU A 134 -10.99 -16.54 -1.29
CA LEU A 134 -9.62 -16.10 -1.55
C LEU A 134 -8.66 -16.66 -0.49
N GLU A 135 -7.47 -17.07 -0.92
CA GLU A 135 -6.47 -17.70 -0.07
C GLU A 135 -5.18 -16.87 0.02
N PRO A 136 -5.17 -15.81 0.86
CA PRO A 136 -3.97 -14.98 1.04
C PRO A 136 -2.86 -15.69 1.85
N GLY A 137 -3.14 -16.88 2.39
CA GLY A 137 -2.25 -17.67 3.23
C GLY A 137 -2.42 -17.39 4.72
N TYR A 138 -1.34 -17.53 5.49
CA TYR A 138 -1.34 -17.59 6.96
C TYR A 138 -2.12 -16.46 7.65
N ILE A 139 -2.25 -15.30 7.01
CA ILE A 139 -2.94 -14.13 7.56
C ILE A 139 -4.42 -14.44 7.85
N LYS A 140 -5.05 -15.32 7.07
CA LYS A 140 -6.42 -15.80 7.28
C LYS A 140 -6.54 -16.78 8.46
N GLY A 141 -5.42 -17.28 8.98
CA GLY A 141 -5.38 -18.15 10.16
C GLY A 141 -5.58 -17.40 11.49
N TYR A 142 -5.53 -16.06 11.51
CA TYR A 142 -5.87 -15.28 12.68
C TYR A 142 -7.37 -15.01 12.76
N PRO A 143 -7.97 -14.95 13.97
CA PRO A 143 -9.36 -14.54 14.12
C PRO A 143 -9.64 -13.17 13.46
N PRO A 144 -10.84 -12.94 12.91
CA PRO A 144 -11.20 -11.67 12.30
C PRO A 144 -11.01 -10.48 13.25
N GLY A 145 -10.30 -9.44 12.80
CA GLY A 145 -9.99 -8.23 13.57
C GLY A 145 -8.76 -8.34 14.49
N ILE A 146 -8.06 -9.48 14.50
CA ILE A 146 -6.91 -9.73 15.37
C ILE A 146 -5.60 -9.70 14.58
N ARG A 147 -4.60 -9.02 15.15
CA ARG A 147 -3.25 -8.86 14.58
C ARG A 147 -3.31 -8.39 13.13
N GLU A 148 -2.62 -9.08 12.21
CA GLU A 148 -2.60 -8.73 10.79
C GLU A 148 -3.93 -9.01 10.07
N ASN A 149 -4.88 -9.76 10.65
CA ASN A 149 -6.18 -9.98 10.03
C ASN A 149 -7.18 -8.86 10.35
N GLY A 150 -6.94 -7.66 9.82
CA GLY A 150 -7.83 -6.49 9.98
C GLY A 150 -7.81 -5.83 11.37
N GLY A 151 -6.85 -6.21 12.23
CA GLY A 151 -6.50 -5.47 13.44
C GLY A 151 -5.52 -4.32 13.15
N GLN A 152 -5.08 -3.62 14.20
CA GLN A 152 -4.00 -2.65 14.07
C GLN A 152 -2.64 -3.35 14.04
N TYR A 153 -1.91 -3.14 12.95
CA TYR A 153 -0.50 -3.47 12.84
C TYR A 153 0.28 -2.16 12.88
N THR A 154 0.85 -1.81 14.04
CA THR A 154 1.43 -0.48 14.31
C THR A 154 2.47 -0.04 13.28
N HIS A 155 3.28 -0.97 12.76
CA HIS A 155 4.24 -0.67 11.69
C HIS A 155 3.53 -0.30 10.37
N GLY A 156 2.41 -0.94 10.03
CA GLY A 156 1.59 -0.53 8.89
C GLY A 156 0.90 0.82 9.12
N ALA A 157 0.36 1.02 10.34
CA ALA A 157 -0.33 2.25 10.71
C ALA A 157 0.60 3.47 10.67
N ILE A 158 1.84 3.37 11.16
CA ILE A 158 2.74 4.52 11.20
C ILE A 158 3.11 5.06 9.82
N TRP A 159 3.11 4.23 8.77
CA TRP A 159 3.29 4.72 7.40
C TRP A 159 2.14 5.63 6.96
N SER A 160 0.91 5.40 7.44
CA SER A 160 -0.19 6.29 7.11
C SER A 160 -0.06 7.65 7.79
N ILE A 161 0.46 7.67 9.01
CA ILE A 161 0.76 8.89 9.75
C ILE A 161 1.86 9.68 9.05
N LEU A 162 2.93 9.00 8.61
CA LEU A 162 3.98 9.62 7.80
C LEU A 162 3.43 10.17 6.48
N ALA A 163 2.57 9.42 5.78
CA ALA A 163 1.92 9.88 4.56
C ALA A 163 1.06 11.13 4.79
N LEU A 164 0.31 11.21 5.90
CA LEU A 164 -0.44 12.41 6.27
C LEU A 164 0.48 13.61 6.50
N ALA A 165 1.59 13.41 7.21
CA ALA A 165 2.58 14.46 7.41
C ALA A 165 3.21 14.95 6.10
N GLU A 166 3.58 14.04 5.18
CA GLU A 166 4.09 14.35 3.84
C GLU A 166 3.06 15.12 2.97
N MET A 167 1.77 14.89 3.20
CA MET A 167 0.69 15.64 2.56
C MET A 167 0.39 17.01 3.20
N GLY A 168 1.05 17.35 4.30
CA GLY A 168 0.80 18.58 5.06
C GLY A 168 -0.41 18.51 6.02
N GLU A 169 -0.95 17.31 6.26
CA GLU A 169 -2.07 17.07 7.18
C GLU A 169 -1.55 16.85 8.62
N SER A 170 -0.73 17.78 9.12
CA SER A 170 0.03 17.63 10.37
C SER A 170 -0.85 17.44 11.61
N ASP A 171 -2.01 18.10 11.70
CA ASP A 171 -2.92 17.97 12.84
C ASP A 171 -3.49 16.54 12.93
N LYS A 172 -3.87 15.94 11.78
CA LYS A 172 -4.32 14.55 11.73
C LYS A 172 -3.18 13.59 12.06
N ALA A 173 -1.99 13.84 11.52
CA ALA A 173 -0.83 13.02 11.81
C ALA A 173 -0.50 13.04 13.32
N TYR A 174 -0.57 14.21 13.97
CA TYR A 174 -0.35 14.35 15.41
C TYR A 174 -1.39 13.59 16.23
N ALA A 175 -2.67 13.74 15.90
CA ALA A 175 -3.77 13.08 16.61
C ALA A 175 -3.69 11.54 16.58
N PHE A 176 -3.08 10.95 15.54
CA PHE A 176 -2.89 9.49 15.47
C PHE A 176 -1.64 8.99 16.19
N ILE A 177 -0.71 9.86 16.57
CA ILE A 177 0.46 9.51 17.40
C ILE A 177 0.12 9.65 18.88
N PHE A 178 -0.60 10.72 19.23
CA PHE A 178 -0.92 11.08 20.60
C PHE A 178 -2.43 11.02 20.79
N TYR A 179 -2.89 10.01 21.54
CA TYR A 179 -4.23 9.98 22.09
C TYR A 179 -4.26 10.83 23.36
N ASP A 180 -5.13 11.84 23.40
CA ASP A 180 -5.57 12.50 24.65
C ASP A 180 -6.63 11.65 25.36
#